data_AF-A0A1X0JS80-F1
#
_entry.id   AF-A0A1X0JS80-F1
#
_cell.length_a   1.000
_cell.length_b   1.000
_cell.length_c   1.000
_cell.angle_alpha   90.00
_cell.angle_beta   90.00
_cell.angle_gamma   90.00
#
_symmetry.space_group_name_H-M   'P 1'
#
loop_
_entity.id
_entity.type
_entity.pdbx_description
1 polymer ?
#
loop_
_entity_poly.entity_id
_entity_poly.type
_entity_poly.pdbx_seq_one_letter_code
_entity_poly.pdbx_strand_id
1 'polypeptide(L)'
;MALGVAVPADAAPPSYGSNGVFNVTTNPRDGWATAFIPPGHYRVNQAPSMFPYQSAPGFWYRCHNFPCSPSFPGNVIASGPAQRDAATFVDILPTDVAVALHNVTLTIA
;
A
#
# COMPACT_ATOMS: atom_id res chain seq x y z
N MET A 1 28.41 26.33 -27.02
CA MET A 1 27.13 25.59 -26.94
C MET A 1 27.32 24.47 -25.96
N ALA A 2 26.59 24.45 -24.85
CA ALA A 2 26.64 23.37 -23.87
C ALA A 2 25.21 22.85 -23.67
N LEU A 3 24.98 21.61 -24.07
CA LEU A 3 23.72 20.89 -23.86
C LEU A 3 23.71 20.40 -22.40
N GLY A 4 22.86 21.00 -21.57
CA GLY A 4 22.58 20.51 -20.23
C GLY A 4 21.72 19.26 -20.33
N VAL A 5 22.28 18.11 -19.98
CA VAL A 5 21.52 16.86 -19.83
C VAL A 5 20.76 16.96 -18.50
N ALA A 6 19.44 17.12 -18.57
CA ALA A 6 18.59 17.02 -17.40
C ALA A 6 18.59 15.55 -16.94
N VAL A 7 19.20 15.28 -15.78
CA VAL A 7 19.01 14.00 -15.08
C VAL A 7 17.58 13.99 -14.54
N PRO A 8 16.81 12.90 -14.71
CA PRO A 8 15.53 12.78 -14.02
C PRO A 8 15.81 12.87 -12.52
N ALA A 9 15.09 13.74 -11.82
CA ALA A 9 15.10 13.72 -10.37
C ALA A 9 14.54 12.36 -9.95
N ASP A 10 15.39 11.52 -9.34
CA ASP A 10 14.98 10.27 -8.69
C ASP A 10 13.99 10.66 -7.58
N ALA A 11 12.70 10.66 -7.91
CA ALA A 11 11.65 10.76 -6.91
C ALA A 11 11.81 9.52 -6.03
N ALA A 12 11.97 9.72 -4.72
CA ALA A 12 11.97 8.61 -3.77
C ALA A 12 10.78 7.68 -4.10
N PRO A 13 10.97 6.34 -4.06
CA PRO A 13 9.92 5.41 -4.44
C PRO A 13 8.62 5.77 -3.72
N PRO A 14 7.48 5.79 -4.44
CA PRO A 14 6.22 6.20 -3.83
C PRO A 14 5.91 5.30 -2.63
N SER A 15 5.55 5.94 -1.52
CA SER A 15 5.06 5.27 -0.33
C SER A 15 3.54 5.40 -0.26
N TYR A 16 2.84 4.30 0.02
CA TYR A 16 1.39 4.24 0.09
C TYR A 16 0.98 3.92 1.51
N GLY A 17 0.22 4.79 2.19
CA GLY A 17 -0.16 4.60 3.59
C GLY A 17 -0.41 5.91 4.32
N SER A 18 -0.50 5.94 5.66
CA SER A 18 -0.55 4.81 6.61
C SER A 18 -1.94 4.18 6.77
N ASN A 19 -2.98 4.87 6.32
CA ASN A 19 -4.37 4.44 6.37
C ASN A 19 -5.06 4.83 5.06
N GLY A 20 -5.98 4.01 4.58
CA GLY A 20 -6.78 4.31 3.39
C GLY A 20 -6.99 3.09 2.50
N VAL A 21 -7.77 3.28 1.44
CA VAL A 21 -8.04 2.24 0.43
C VAL A 21 -7.46 2.70 -0.89
N PHE A 22 -6.58 1.90 -1.47
CA PHE A 22 -5.86 2.20 -2.69
C PHE A 22 -6.37 1.31 -3.80
N ASN A 23 -6.69 1.89 -4.95
CA ASN A 23 -7.19 1.17 -6.12
C ASN A 23 -6.03 0.67 -6.95
N VAL A 24 -6.11 -0.57 -7.42
CA VAL A 24 -5.02 -1.13 -8.22
C VAL A 24 -5.12 -0.60 -9.63
N THR A 25 -4.05 0.02 -10.14
CA THR A 25 -4.08 0.77 -11.41
C THR A 25 -4.50 -0.06 -12.62
N THR A 26 -4.32 -1.38 -12.58
CA THR A 26 -4.68 -2.30 -13.67
C THR A 26 -6.14 -2.76 -13.64
N ASN A 27 -6.86 -2.51 -12.56
CA ASN A 27 -8.29 -2.86 -12.42
C ASN A 27 -9.07 -1.73 -11.73
N PRO A 28 -9.05 -0.50 -12.29
CA PRO A 28 -9.62 0.67 -11.63
C PRO A 28 -11.14 0.55 -11.50
N ARG A 29 -11.64 0.72 -10.27
CA ARG A 29 -13.07 0.96 -9.98
C ARG A 29 -13.32 2.36 -9.40
N ASP A 30 -14.32 3.05 -9.90
CA ASP A 30 -14.66 4.38 -9.39
C ASP A 30 -15.27 4.35 -7.98
N GLY A 31 -14.98 5.41 -7.20
CA GLY A 31 -15.85 5.82 -6.08
C GLY A 31 -15.44 5.48 -4.64
N TRP A 32 -14.28 4.83 -4.41
CA TRP A 32 -13.94 4.34 -3.06
C TRP A 32 -12.46 4.44 -2.66
N ALA A 33 -11.62 4.96 -3.55
CA ALA A 33 -10.17 4.92 -3.41
C ALA A 33 -9.59 6.28 -3.02
N THR A 34 -8.65 6.26 -2.08
CA THR A 34 -7.85 7.42 -1.67
C THR A 34 -6.82 7.79 -2.75
N ALA A 35 -6.21 6.78 -3.37
CA ALA A 35 -5.22 6.93 -4.43
C ALA A 35 -5.11 5.63 -5.24
N PHE A 36 -4.25 5.63 -6.25
CA PHE A 36 -3.96 4.46 -7.06
C PHE A 36 -2.60 3.86 -6.71
N ILE A 37 -2.52 2.54 -6.66
CA ILE A 37 -1.30 1.77 -6.42
C ILE A 37 -1.08 0.79 -7.58
N PRO A 38 0.10 0.75 -8.20
CA PRO A 38 0.36 -0.24 -9.24
C PRO A 38 0.50 -1.65 -8.65
N PRO A 39 0.30 -2.71 -9.45
CA PRO A 39 0.70 -4.05 -9.07
C PRO A 39 2.21 -4.14 -8.85
N GLY A 40 2.63 -5.00 -7.93
CA GLY A 40 4.05 -5.18 -7.62
C GLY A 40 4.32 -5.86 -6.29
N HIS A 41 5.61 -6.01 -5.98
CA HIS A 41 6.09 -6.51 -4.70
C HIS A 41 6.36 -5.34 -3.76
N TYR A 42 5.68 -5.33 -2.62
CA TYR A 42 5.76 -4.24 -1.66
C TYR A 42 6.25 -4.74 -0.32
N ARG A 43 7.18 -3.99 0.27
CA ARG A 43 7.52 -4.12 1.67
C ARG A 43 6.45 -3.45 2.51
N VAL A 44 5.99 -4.15 3.53
CA VAL A 44 5.01 -3.67 4.49
C VAL A 44 5.76 -3.13 5.71
N ASN A 45 5.69 -1.81 5.91
CA ASN A 45 6.30 -1.16 7.07
C ASN A 45 5.22 -0.73 8.04
N GLN A 46 5.47 -0.91 9.34
CA GLN A 46 4.59 -0.34 10.36
C GLN A 46 4.61 1.19 10.27
N ALA A 47 3.44 1.82 10.47
CA ALA A 47 3.35 3.26 10.52
C ALA A 47 4.31 3.84 11.59
N PRO A 48 4.95 4.99 11.32
CA PRO A 48 5.86 5.62 12.26
C PRO A 48 5.19 5.85 13.62
N SER A 49 5.99 5.73 14.68
CA SER A 49 5.57 5.90 16.08
C SER A 49 6.47 6.92 16.77
N MET A 50 5.93 7.67 17.73
CA MET A 50 6.70 8.65 18.51
C MET A 50 7.03 8.08 19.88
N PHE A 51 8.32 7.84 20.16
CA PHE A 51 8.76 7.34 21.47
C PHE A 51 8.27 8.25 22.62
N PRO A 52 7.77 7.71 23.75
CA PRO A 52 7.68 6.29 24.11
C PRO A 52 6.43 5.55 23.58
N TYR A 53 5.55 6.24 22.85
CA TYR A 53 4.30 5.70 22.34
C TYR A 53 4.54 4.86 21.09
N GLN A 54 3.99 3.64 21.11
CA GLN A 54 4.04 2.74 19.97
C GLN A 54 2.69 2.75 19.26
N SER A 55 2.71 2.92 17.94
CA SER A 55 1.52 2.75 17.11
C SER A 55 1.03 1.31 17.26
N ALA A 56 -0.29 1.12 17.22
CA ALA A 56 -0.86 -0.23 17.20
C ALA A 56 -0.26 -1.05 16.04
N PRO A 57 -0.17 -2.38 16.18
CA PRO A 57 0.20 -3.25 15.07
C PRO A 57 -0.68 -2.96 13.86
N GLY A 58 -0.04 -2.70 12.72
CA GLY A 58 -0.73 -2.43 11.48
C GLY A 58 -1.04 -3.71 10.72
N PHE A 59 -1.99 -3.63 9.80
CA PHE A 59 -2.37 -4.71 8.90
C PHE A 59 -2.80 -4.16 7.54
N TRP A 60 -2.83 -5.03 6.55
CA TRP A 60 -3.31 -4.73 5.21
C TRP A 60 -4.33 -5.78 4.76
N TYR A 61 -5.16 -5.40 3.79
CA TYR A 61 -6.06 -6.27 3.06
C TYR A 61 -5.87 -6.08 1.56
N ARG A 62 -5.88 -7.18 0.82
CA ARG A 62 -6.10 -7.19 -0.62
C ARG A 62 -7.52 -7.61 -0.89
N CYS A 63 -8.15 -6.96 -1.85
CA CYS A 63 -9.56 -7.18 -2.19
C CYS A 63 -9.75 -7.34 -3.69
N HIS A 64 -10.69 -8.21 -4.07
CA HIS A 64 -11.09 -8.39 -5.47
C HIS A 64 -12.25 -7.48 -5.88
N ASN A 65 -12.84 -6.73 -4.95
CA ASN A 65 -13.91 -5.76 -5.23
C ASN A 65 -13.99 -4.67 -4.14
N PHE A 66 -14.74 -3.61 -4.40
CA PHE A 66 -15.14 -2.63 -3.39
C PHE A 66 -16.48 -2.98 -2.74
N PRO A 67 -16.72 -2.61 -1.46
CA PRO A 67 -15.77 -1.95 -0.55
C PRO A 67 -14.65 -2.89 -0.07
N CYS A 68 -13.42 -2.37 -0.01
CA CYS A 68 -12.28 -3.11 0.52
C CYS A 68 -12.07 -2.73 1.99
N SER A 69 -12.62 -3.53 2.89
CA SER A 69 -12.63 -3.27 4.33
C SER A 69 -12.88 -4.57 5.10
N PRO A 70 -12.39 -4.69 6.36
CA PRO A 70 -12.68 -5.84 7.21
C PRO A 70 -14.18 -6.05 7.47
N SER A 71 -15.01 -5.01 7.33
CA SER A 71 -16.47 -5.13 7.45
C SER A 71 -17.12 -5.84 6.26
N PHE A 72 -16.39 -6.04 5.16
CA PHE A 72 -16.85 -6.71 3.94
C PHE A 72 -15.92 -7.90 3.61
N PRO A 73 -15.84 -8.92 4.48
CA PRO A 73 -14.87 -10.02 4.32
C PRO A 73 -15.06 -10.80 3.02
N GLY A 74 -16.28 -10.82 2.47
CA GLY A 74 -16.56 -11.44 1.16
C GLY A 74 -15.80 -10.82 -0.01
N ASN A 75 -15.28 -9.59 0.11
CA ASN A 75 -14.46 -8.94 -0.91
C ASN A 75 -12.95 -9.12 -0.67
N VAL A 76 -12.56 -9.57 0.52
CA VAL A 76 -11.15 -9.71 0.94
C VAL A 76 -10.61 -11.04 0.43
N ILE A 77 -9.47 -11.00 -0.25
CA ILE A 77 -8.80 -12.19 -0.80
C ILE A 77 -7.53 -12.56 -0.04
N ALA A 78 -6.89 -11.58 0.62
CA ALA A 78 -5.74 -11.81 1.47
C ALA A 78 -5.61 -10.69 2.50
N SER A 79 -4.94 -11.00 3.60
CA SER A 79 -4.59 -10.04 4.64
C SER A 79 -3.28 -10.44 5.30
N GLY A 80 -2.65 -9.48 5.97
CA GLY A 80 -1.43 -9.75 6.71
C GLY A 80 -1.07 -8.65 7.69
N PRO A 81 -0.30 -8.97 8.76
CA PRO A 81 0.22 -7.99 9.68
C PRO A 81 1.48 -7.30 9.12
N ALA A 82 1.76 -6.09 9.60
CA ALA A 82 3.11 -5.55 9.63
C ALA A 82 3.84 -6.10 10.86
N GLN A 83 5.01 -6.71 10.68
CA GLN A 83 5.88 -7.07 11.80
C GLN A 83 6.87 -5.94 12.03
N ARG A 84 7.09 -5.59 13.31
CA ARG A 84 8.03 -4.53 13.69
C ARG A 84 9.48 -4.98 13.49
N ASP A 85 9.76 -6.21 13.92
CA ASP A 85 11.11 -6.73 14.07
C ASP A 85 11.53 -7.64 12.89
N ALA A 86 10.67 -7.75 11.88
CA ALA A 86 10.90 -8.55 10.69
C ALA A 86 10.31 -7.87 9.45
N ALA A 87 10.99 -8.04 8.32
CA ALA A 87 10.46 -7.55 7.04
C ALA A 87 9.28 -8.45 6.61
N THR A 88 8.10 -7.86 6.47
CA THR A 88 6.96 -8.50 5.82
C THR A 88 6.72 -7.88 4.44
N PHE A 89 6.17 -8.69 3.55
CA PHE A 89 5.95 -8.31 2.16
C PHE A 89 4.54 -8.66 1.72
N VAL A 90 4.06 -7.99 0.69
CA VAL A 90 2.81 -8.27 0.00
C VAL A 90 3.00 -8.12 -1.50
N ASP A 91 2.54 -9.13 -2.23
CA ASP A 91 2.39 -9.05 -3.68
C ASP A 91 1.01 -8.50 -3.99
N ILE A 92 0.93 -7.35 -4.67
CA ILE A 92 -0.31 -6.82 -5.24
C ILE A 92 -0.38 -7.33 -6.68
N LEU A 93 -1.41 -8.13 -6.97
CA LEU A 93 -1.57 -8.75 -8.28
C LEU A 93 -2.35 -7.82 -9.22
N PRO A 94 -2.13 -7.91 -10.54
CA PRO A 94 -2.90 -7.14 -11.51
C PRO A 94 -4.41 -7.40 -11.48
N THR A 95 -4.82 -8.55 -10.95
CA THR A 95 -6.21 -8.98 -10.78
C THR A 95 -6.89 -8.35 -9.58
N ASP A 96 -6.11 -7.84 -8.63
CA ASP A 96 -6.65 -7.17 -7.44
C ASP A 96 -7.37 -5.90 -7.86
N VAL A 97 -8.42 -5.55 -7.13
CA VAL A 97 -9.13 -4.28 -7.32
C VAL A 97 -8.63 -3.23 -6.34
N ALA A 98 -8.37 -3.63 -5.09
CA ALA A 98 -7.99 -2.67 -4.07
C ALA A 98 -7.10 -3.27 -2.99
N VAL A 99 -6.38 -2.37 -2.31
CA VAL A 99 -5.59 -2.66 -1.11
C VAL A 99 -5.99 -1.69 -0.02
N ALA A 100 -6.48 -2.20 1.11
CA ALA A 100 -6.75 -1.39 2.30
C ALA A 100 -5.58 -1.47 3.26
N LEU A 101 -5.09 -0.31 3.72
CA LEU A 101 -3.98 -0.19 4.65
C LEU A 101 -4.51 0.34 5.97
N HIS A 102 -4.06 -0.25 7.07
CA HIS A 102 -4.41 0.14 8.43
C HIS A 102 -3.14 0.22 9.29
N ASN A 103 -2.69 1.43 9.60
CA ASN A 103 -1.43 1.71 10.31
C ASN A 103 -0.20 1.04 9.68
N VAL A 104 -0.18 0.91 8.35
CA VAL A 104 0.95 0.38 7.58
C VAL A 104 1.23 1.25 6.37
N THR A 105 2.49 1.32 5.98
CA THR A 105 2.93 1.95 4.74
C THR A 105 3.57 0.92 3.84
N LEU A 106 3.15 0.87 2.57
CA LEU A 106 3.76 0.08 1.53
C LEU A 106 4.81 0.90 0.79
N THR A 107 5.98 0.30 0.59
CA THR A 107 7.06 0.84 -0.26
C THR A 107 7.47 -0.24 -1.23
N ILE A 108 7.79 0.14 -2.48
CA ILE A 108 8.35 -0.82 -3.45
C ILE A 108 9.61 -1.46 -2.83
N ALA A 109 9.67 -2.79 -2.90
CA ALA A 109 10.73 -3.61 -2.31
C ALA A 109 11.91 -3.83 -3.27
#